data_AF-A0A6I9XZ83-F1
#
_entry.id   AF-A0A6I9XZ83-F1
#
_cell.length_a   1.000
_cell.length_b   1.000
_cell.length_c   1.000
_cell.angle_alpha   90.00
_cell.angle_beta   90.00
_cell.angle_gamma   90.00
#
_symmetry.space_group_name_H-M   'P 1'
#
loop_
_entity.id
_entity.type
_entity.pdbx_description
1 polymer ?
#
loop_
_entity_poly.entity_id
_entity_poly.type
_entity_poly.pdbx_seq_one_letter_code
_entity_poly.pdbx_strand_id
1 'polypeptide(L)'
;MKSALVLLAGCLALTAYYVYLPLPSTVSEPWQLMMLDAMFRFVQQSCDLAHYIGLGHHAKLLNSFVTWLESKNMPSARPVKITDAIFDGVEVRVYQPDTQVSQKTLHRSIVYIHGGGWALLSASKQSEKWNGTTCRSQFHHRTICCGII
;
A
#
# COMPACT_ATOMS: atom_id res chain seq x y z
N MET A 1 34.03 26.04 10.87
CA MET A 1 34.21 24.77 10.13
C MET A 1 34.19 23.54 11.04
N LYS A 2 34.96 23.50 12.14
CA LYS A 2 35.01 22.34 13.07
C LYS A 2 33.65 22.01 13.71
N SER A 3 32.92 23.01 14.20
CA SER A 3 31.60 22.78 14.81
C SER A 3 30.56 22.25 13.82
N ALA A 4 30.61 22.70 12.57
CA ALA A 4 29.72 22.17 11.52
C ALA A 4 30.01 20.70 11.23
N LEU A 5 31.29 20.30 11.22
CA LEU A 5 31.69 18.90 11.04
C LEU A 5 31.17 18.02 12.18
N VAL A 6 31.25 18.49 13.43
CA VAL A 6 30.74 17.76 14.60
C VAL A 6 29.23 17.60 14.54
N LEU A 7 28.50 18.65 14.15
CA LEU A 7 27.04 18.59 13.97
C LEU A 7 26.64 17.61 12.87
N LEU A 8 27.33 17.64 11.73
CA LEU A 8 27.08 16.71 10.63
C LEU A 8 27.33 15.26 11.06
N ALA A 9 28.44 14.98 11.72
CA ALA A 9 28.76 13.64 12.23
C ALA A 9 27.72 13.16 13.26
N GLY A 10 27.26 14.03 14.15
CA GLY A 10 26.19 13.73 15.10
C GLY A 10 24.86 13.40 14.42
N CYS A 11 24.44 14.19 13.43
CA CYS A 11 23.22 13.94 12.66
C CYS A 11 23.29 12.62 11.87
N LEU A 12 24.46 12.29 11.31
CA LEU A 12 24.70 11.02 10.62
C LEU A 12 24.58 9.84 11.59
N ALA A 13 25.18 9.93 12.78
CA ALA A 13 25.10 8.89 13.80
C ALA A 13 23.67 8.68 14.30
N LEU A 14 22.92 9.76 14.54
CA LEU A 14 21.52 9.68 14.96
C LEU A 14 20.63 9.09 13.86
N THR A 15 20.85 9.47 12.60
CA THR A 15 20.12 8.89 11.47
C THR A 15 20.42 7.40 11.33
N ALA A 16 21.69 6.99 11.42
CA ALA A 16 22.08 5.59 11.37
C ALA A 16 21.44 4.79 12.52
N TYR A 17 21.42 5.35 13.72
CA TYR A 17 20.75 4.74 14.88
C TYR A 17 19.23 4.60 14.67
N TYR A 18 18.58 5.63 14.13
CA TYR A 18 17.14 5.60 13.86
C TYR A 18 16.74 4.56 12.81
N VAL A 19 17.57 4.37 11.78
CA VAL A 19 17.35 3.35 10.74
C VAL A 19 17.70 1.95 11.26
N TYR A 20 18.60 1.85 12.23
CA TYR A 20 19.09 0.56 12.69
C TYR A 20 18.09 -0.18 13.58
N LEU A 21 17.40 -1.17 13.00
CA LEU A 21 16.66 -2.20 13.72
C LEU A 21 17.28 -3.58 13.41
N PRO A 22 17.83 -4.29 14.41
CA PRO A 22 18.43 -5.60 14.16
C PRO A 22 17.34 -6.62 13.78
N LEU A 23 17.36 -7.04 12.52
CA LEU A 23 16.48 -8.07 11.99
C LEU A 23 17.18 -9.44 12.06
N PRO A 24 16.41 -10.54 12.19
CA PRO A 24 16.99 -11.88 12.15
C PRO A 24 17.65 -12.15 10.78
N SER A 25 18.73 -12.93 10.79
CA SER A 25 19.53 -13.25 9.59
C SER A 25 18.77 -14.07 8.53
N THR A 26 17.54 -14.45 8.81
CA THR A 26 16.64 -15.17 7.89
C THR A 26 15.97 -14.25 6.86
N VAL A 27 16.07 -12.93 7.03
CA VAL A 27 15.53 -11.93 6.11
C VAL A 27 16.49 -11.72 4.95
N SER A 28 16.01 -11.90 3.71
CA SER A 28 16.84 -11.76 2.50
C SER A 28 17.41 -10.34 2.31
N GLU A 29 16.60 -9.30 2.56
CA GLU A 29 16.98 -7.89 2.36
C GLU A 29 16.69 -7.03 3.62
N PRO A 30 17.50 -7.17 4.68
CA PRO A 30 17.25 -6.49 5.96
C PRO A 30 17.26 -4.96 5.85
N TRP A 31 18.20 -4.40 5.07
CA TRP A 31 18.38 -2.95 4.95
C TRP A 31 17.17 -2.27 4.28
N GLN A 32 16.52 -2.93 3.32
CA GLN A 32 15.31 -2.40 2.67
C GLN A 32 14.16 -2.31 3.67
N LEU A 33 13.99 -3.35 4.49
CA LEU A 33 12.98 -3.37 5.55
C LEU A 33 13.27 -2.33 6.63
N MET A 34 14.54 -2.16 7.02
CA MET A 34 14.97 -1.14 7.98
C MET A 34 14.68 0.28 7.48
N MET A 35 15.01 0.57 6.22
CA MET A 35 14.70 1.87 5.61
C MET A 35 13.18 2.09 5.50
N LEU A 36 12.44 1.06 5.13
CA LEU A 36 10.98 1.14 5.02
C LEU A 36 10.32 1.38 6.39
N ASP A 37 10.76 0.66 7.44
CA ASP A 37 10.30 0.85 8.81
C ASP A 37 10.61 2.28 9.31
N ALA A 38 11.85 2.74 9.11
CA ALA A 38 12.25 4.09 9.48
C ALA A 38 11.40 5.15 8.78
N MET A 39 11.10 4.98 7.49
CA MET A 39 10.20 5.87 6.75
C MET A 39 8.78 5.87 7.36
N PHE A 40 8.22 4.71 7.70
CA PHE A 40 6.89 4.64 8.31
C PHE A 40 6.83 5.35 9.66
N ARG A 41 7.83 5.13 10.53
CA ARG A 41 7.92 5.82 11.82
C ARG A 41 8.02 7.33 11.63
N PHE A 42 8.84 7.78 10.68
CA PHE A 42 9.00 9.20 10.39
C PHE A 42 7.68 9.84 9.93
N VAL A 43 6.94 9.16 9.06
CA VAL A 43 5.64 9.64 8.58
C VAL A 43 4.61 9.71 9.70
N GLN A 44 4.53 8.70 10.57
CA GLN A 44 3.64 8.69 11.74
C GLN A 44 3.96 9.85 12.69
N GLN A 45 5.24 9.97 13.09
CA GLN A 45 5.71 11.05 13.96
C GLN A 45 5.45 12.44 13.36
N SER A 46 5.60 12.59 12.04
CA SER A 46 5.29 13.84 11.34
C SER A 46 3.79 14.14 11.36
N CYS A 47 2.93 13.13 11.18
CA CYS A 47 1.48 13.30 11.27
C CYS A 47 1.02 13.65 12.69
N ASP A 48 1.65 13.06 13.72
CA ASP A 48 1.39 13.39 15.12
C ASP A 48 1.81 14.82 15.46
N LEU A 49 3.00 15.24 14.98
CA LEU A 49 3.45 16.61 15.14
C LEU A 49 2.49 17.58 14.44
N ALA A 50 2.09 17.29 13.21
CA ALA A 50 1.12 18.08 12.44
C ALA A 50 -0.24 18.16 13.14
N HIS A 51 -0.67 17.08 13.79
CA HIS A 51 -1.87 17.07 14.60
C HIS A 51 -1.73 17.99 15.83
N TYR A 52 -0.60 17.90 16.54
CA TYR A 52 -0.33 18.71 17.72
C TYR A 52 -0.30 20.22 17.42
N ILE A 53 0.22 20.62 16.26
CA ILE A 53 0.24 22.02 15.81
C ILE A 53 -1.08 22.46 15.13
N GLY A 54 -2.09 21.59 15.06
CA GLY A 54 -3.43 21.91 14.58
C GLY A 54 -3.62 21.89 13.05
N LEU A 55 -2.69 21.33 12.28
CA LEU A 55 -2.79 21.26 10.80
C LEU A 55 -3.82 20.24 10.29
N GLY A 56 -4.32 19.37 11.16
CA GLY A 56 -5.36 18.40 10.80
C GLY A 56 -5.41 17.20 11.74
N HIS A 57 -6.30 16.27 11.47
CA HIS A 57 -6.35 15.01 12.21
C HIS A 57 -5.35 14.00 11.63
N HIS A 58 -4.58 13.33 12.50
CA HIS A 58 -3.53 12.36 12.16
C HIS A 58 -3.95 11.37 11.05
N ALA A 59 -5.12 10.75 11.18
CA ALA A 59 -5.61 9.77 10.21
C ALA A 59 -5.89 10.36 8.82
N LYS A 60 -6.33 11.64 8.74
CA LYS A 60 -6.60 12.31 7.47
C LYS A 60 -5.30 12.64 6.73
N LEU A 61 -4.27 13.07 7.47
CA LEU A 61 -2.95 13.38 6.92
C LEU A 61 -2.27 12.11 6.41
N LEU A 62 -2.31 11.02 7.18
CA LEU A 62 -1.81 9.72 6.73
C LEU A 62 -2.53 9.22 5.47
N ASN A 63 -3.87 9.25 5.44
CA ASN A 63 -4.64 8.82 4.28
C ASN A 63 -4.30 9.67 3.03
N SER A 64 -4.06 10.96 3.20
CA SER A 64 -3.66 11.87 2.12
C SER A 64 -2.27 11.52 1.58
N PHE A 65 -1.31 11.24 2.48
CA PHE A 65 0.05 10.84 2.11
C PHE A 65 0.07 9.50 1.35
N VAL A 66 -0.67 8.50 1.84
CA VAL A 66 -0.83 7.21 1.15
C VAL A 66 -1.42 7.39 -0.24
N THR A 67 -2.48 8.19 -0.37
CA THR A 67 -3.14 8.45 -1.66
C THR A 67 -2.16 9.09 -2.65
N TRP A 68 -1.31 10.01 -2.18
CA TRP A 68 -0.29 10.65 -3.02
C TRP A 68 0.79 9.66 -3.49
N LEU A 69 1.24 8.75 -2.61
CA LEU A 69 2.19 7.68 -2.99
C LEU A 69 1.59 6.70 -4.00
N GLU A 70 0.31 6.38 -3.86
CA GLU A 70 -0.40 5.49 -4.77
C GLU A 70 -0.54 6.10 -6.16
N SER A 71 -0.89 7.39 -6.26
CA SER A 71 -1.07 8.07 -7.55
C SER A 71 0.21 8.11 -8.39
N LYS A 72 1.39 7.99 -7.75
CA LYS A 72 2.69 7.97 -8.44
C LYS A 72 3.01 6.61 -9.07
N ASN A 73 2.32 5.54 -8.69
CA ASN A 73 2.64 4.17 -9.03
C ASN A 73 1.60 3.51 -9.95
N MET A 74 1.01 4.27 -10.88
CA MET A 74 -0.07 3.74 -11.72
C MET A 74 0.47 3.26 -13.08
N PRO A 75 0.79 1.96 -13.25
CA PRO A 75 1.02 1.40 -14.57
C PRO A 75 -0.28 1.41 -15.38
N SER A 76 -0.17 1.88 -16.62
CA SER A 76 -1.22 1.78 -17.64
C SER A 76 -1.64 0.32 -17.80
N ALA A 77 -2.93 0.06 -17.77
CA ALA A 77 -3.43 -1.30 -17.72
C ALA A 77 -4.64 -1.56 -18.61
N ARG A 78 -4.77 -2.84 -18.96
CA ARG A 78 -5.71 -3.38 -19.95
C ARG A 78 -7.13 -3.40 -19.40
N PRO A 79 -8.17 -3.24 -20.24
CA PRO A 79 -9.55 -3.20 -19.79
C PRO A 79 -9.94 -4.50 -19.07
N VAL A 80 -10.38 -4.37 -17.82
CA VAL A 80 -11.02 -5.41 -17.01
C VAL A 80 -12.38 -4.87 -16.61
N LYS A 81 -13.42 -5.71 -16.63
CA LYS A 81 -14.75 -5.30 -16.17
C LYS A 81 -14.73 -5.24 -14.65
N ILE A 82 -14.94 -4.04 -14.11
CA ILE A 82 -15.04 -3.78 -12.67
C ILE A 82 -16.53 -3.64 -12.33
N THR A 83 -16.98 -4.27 -11.26
CA THR A 83 -18.36 -4.14 -10.77
C THR A 83 -18.34 -4.01 -9.26
N ASP A 84 -18.95 -2.94 -8.76
CA ASP A 84 -19.18 -2.75 -7.34
C ASP A 84 -20.45 -3.49 -6.94
N ALA A 85 -20.38 -4.25 -5.85
CA ALA A 85 -21.48 -5.03 -5.33
C ALA A 85 -21.49 -4.96 -3.80
N ILE A 86 -22.61 -5.32 -3.20
CA ILE A 86 -22.75 -5.43 -1.75
C ILE A 86 -23.01 -6.90 -1.43
N PHE A 87 -22.10 -7.52 -0.68
CA PHE A 87 -22.27 -8.88 -0.18
C PHE A 87 -22.52 -8.81 1.31
N ASP A 88 -23.72 -9.22 1.73
CA ASP A 88 -24.11 -9.26 3.15
C ASP A 88 -23.86 -7.93 3.90
N GLY A 89 -24.16 -6.80 3.24
CA GLY A 89 -23.95 -5.46 3.80
C GLY A 89 -22.52 -4.93 3.71
N VAL A 90 -21.57 -5.72 3.21
CA VAL A 90 -20.18 -5.31 2.98
C VAL A 90 -20.01 -4.86 1.53
N GLU A 91 -19.50 -3.65 1.32
CA GLU A 91 -19.12 -3.17 0.00
C GLU A 91 -17.93 -3.99 -0.53
N VAL A 92 -18.08 -4.55 -1.73
CA VAL A 92 -17.05 -5.34 -2.39
C VAL A 92 -16.89 -4.89 -3.83
N ARG A 93 -15.66 -5.04 -4.34
CA ARG A 93 -15.34 -4.79 -5.75
C ARG A 93 -14.95 -6.07 -6.45
N VAL A 94 -15.67 -6.41 -7.52
CA VAL A 94 -15.48 -7.64 -8.30
C VAL A 94 -14.79 -7.31 -9.62
N TYR A 95 -13.69 -8.01 -9.90
CA TYR A 95 -12.94 -7.90 -11.15
C TYR A 95 -13.20 -9.12 -12.02
N GLN A 96 -13.69 -8.90 -13.25
CA GLN A 96 -13.99 -9.96 -14.22
C GLN A 96 -13.19 -9.75 -15.51
N PRO A 97 -12.58 -10.82 -16.08
CA PRO A 97 -11.88 -10.71 -17.35
C PRO A 97 -12.84 -10.42 -18.51
N ASP A 98 -12.47 -9.49 -19.40
CA ASP A 98 -13.29 -8.97 -20.52
C ASP A 98 -13.41 -9.94 -21.72
N THR A 99 -13.32 -11.24 -21.49
CA THR A 99 -13.36 -12.22 -22.60
C THR A 99 -14.75 -12.83 -22.71
N GLN A 100 -15.45 -12.60 -23.83
CA GLN A 100 -16.73 -13.25 -24.20
C GLN A 100 -16.70 -14.80 -24.09
N VAL A 101 -15.50 -15.39 -24.10
CA VAL A 101 -15.25 -16.84 -23.89
C VAL A 101 -15.61 -17.30 -22.46
N SER A 102 -15.74 -16.35 -21.53
CA SER A 102 -15.87 -16.57 -20.08
C SER A 102 -17.26 -17.06 -19.63
N GLN A 103 -18.33 -16.79 -20.39
CA GLN A 103 -19.70 -17.08 -19.95
C GLN A 103 -20.08 -18.57 -19.91
N LYS A 104 -19.25 -19.46 -20.49
CA LYS A 104 -19.56 -20.90 -20.60
C LYS A 104 -18.81 -21.81 -19.62
N THR A 105 -17.90 -21.29 -18.80
CA THR A 105 -17.11 -22.11 -17.87
C THR A 105 -17.11 -21.53 -16.46
N LEU A 106 -17.24 -22.38 -15.43
CA LEU A 106 -17.05 -21.97 -14.04
C LEU A 106 -15.66 -21.37 -13.84
N HIS A 107 -15.59 -20.16 -13.30
CA HIS A 107 -14.33 -19.50 -12.93
C HIS A 107 -14.02 -19.79 -11.47
N ARG A 108 -12.73 -19.87 -11.15
CA ARG A 108 -12.27 -19.90 -9.76
C ARG A 108 -12.39 -18.48 -9.20
N SER A 109 -13.06 -18.29 -8.07
CA SER A 109 -13.07 -17.02 -7.36
C SER A 109 -11.96 -16.97 -6.31
N ILE A 110 -11.45 -15.77 -6.04
CA ILE A 110 -10.49 -15.47 -4.98
C ILE A 110 -11.00 -14.25 -4.24
N VAL A 111 -11.01 -14.36 -2.91
CA VAL A 111 -11.27 -13.23 -2.03
C VAL A 111 -9.93 -12.61 -1.64
N TYR A 112 -9.76 -11.34 -1.94
CA TYR A 112 -8.62 -10.52 -1.57
C TYR A 112 -9.06 -9.53 -0.50
N ILE A 113 -8.34 -9.52 0.62
CA ILE A 113 -8.53 -8.54 1.68
C ILE A 113 -7.32 -7.63 1.61
N HIS A 114 -7.52 -6.33 1.37
CA HIS A 114 -6.41 -5.41 1.27
C HIS A 114 -5.73 -5.21 2.63
N GLY A 115 -4.43 -4.91 2.58
CA GLY A 115 -3.68 -4.51 3.77
C GLY A 115 -3.92 -3.03 4.12
N GLY A 116 -3.18 -2.51 5.09
CA GLY A 116 -3.30 -1.10 5.53
C GLY A 116 -3.62 -0.92 7.01
N GLY A 117 -3.46 -1.99 7.81
CA GLY A 117 -3.50 -1.89 9.26
C GLY A 117 -4.85 -1.40 9.81
N TRP A 118 -5.95 -1.71 9.11
CA TRP A 118 -7.33 -1.37 9.51
C TRP A 118 -7.66 0.13 9.53
N ALA A 119 -6.76 0.99 9.04
CA ALA A 119 -6.91 2.44 9.08
C ALA A 119 -6.50 3.16 7.79
N LEU A 120 -5.74 2.49 6.92
CA LEU A 120 -5.18 3.06 5.71
C LEU A 120 -5.62 2.24 4.48
N LEU A 121 -5.78 2.93 3.35
CA LEU A 121 -6.31 2.42 2.08
C LEU A 121 -7.81 2.08 2.13
N SER A 122 -8.50 2.30 1.01
CA SER A 122 -9.86 1.80 0.76
C SER A 122 -9.80 1.00 -0.55
N ALA A 123 -10.54 -0.10 -0.67
CA ALA A 123 -10.46 -0.88 -1.90
C ALA A 123 -10.99 -0.14 -3.13
N SER A 124 -11.71 0.98 -2.93
CA SER A 124 -12.03 1.95 -3.97
C SER A 124 -10.79 2.50 -4.70
N LYS A 125 -9.64 2.58 -4.02
CA LYS A 125 -8.36 3.09 -4.55
C LYS A 125 -7.42 1.97 -4.99
N GLN A 126 -7.48 0.81 -4.32
CA GLN A 126 -6.75 -0.39 -4.74
C GLN A 126 -7.19 -0.86 -6.15
N SER A 127 -8.39 -0.50 -6.60
CA SER A 127 -8.90 -0.89 -7.92
C SER A 127 -8.15 -0.34 -9.11
N GLU A 128 -7.51 0.81 -8.96
CA GLU A 128 -6.65 1.37 -10.00
C GLU A 128 -5.38 0.53 -10.17
N LYS A 129 -4.91 -0.13 -9.10
CA LYS A 129 -3.76 -1.05 -9.08
C LYS A 129 -4.10 -2.48 -9.48
N TRP A 130 -5.36 -2.90 -9.36
CA TRP A 130 -5.88 -4.20 -9.82
C TRP A 130 -6.27 -4.21 -11.31
N ASN A 131 -5.71 -3.30 -12.08
CA ASN A 131 -5.97 -3.23 -13.51
C ASN A 131 -5.15 -4.33 -14.23
N GLY A 132 -5.70 -5.56 -14.26
CA GLY A 132 -5.35 -6.68 -15.13
C GLY A 132 -4.00 -7.42 -14.93
N THR A 133 -2.92 -6.75 -14.51
CA THR A 133 -1.58 -7.34 -14.42
C THR A 133 -1.36 -8.11 -13.12
N THR A 134 -1.84 -7.61 -11.98
CA THR A 134 -1.66 -8.25 -10.66
C THR A 134 -2.50 -9.52 -10.50
N CYS A 135 -3.75 -9.54 -10.99
CA CYS A 135 -4.60 -10.75 -10.94
C CYS A 135 -4.08 -11.83 -11.92
N ARG A 136 -3.21 -11.50 -12.90
CA ARG A 136 -2.57 -12.46 -13.81
C ARG A 136 -1.19 -12.96 -13.34
N SER A 137 -0.35 -12.09 -12.77
CA SER A 137 0.98 -12.49 -12.28
C SER A 137 0.88 -13.39 -11.05
N GLN A 138 -0.19 -13.24 -10.27
CA GLN A 138 -0.41 -13.99 -9.04
C GLN A 138 -1.42 -15.13 -9.20
N PHE A 139 -2.35 -15.03 -10.17
CA PHE A 139 -3.39 -16.03 -10.37
C PHE A 139 -3.66 -16.31 -11.87
N HIS A 140 -3.91 -17.58 -12.20
CA HIS A 140 -4.10 -18.01 -13.59
C HIS A 140 -5.27 -17.27 -14.29
N HIS A 141 -5.22 -17.24 -15.62
CA HIS A 141 -6.10 -16.60 -16.62
C HIS A 141 -7.64 -16.66 -16.44
N ARG A 142 -8.19 -17.32 -15.41
CA ARG A 142 -9.63 -17.59 -15.19
C ARG A 142 -10.05 -17.35 -13.74
N THR A 143 -9.58 -16.26 -13.15
CA THR A 143 -9.79 -15.97 -11.73
C THR A 143 -10.61 -14.70 -11.54
N ILE A 144 -11.71 -14.80 -10.80
CA ILE A 144 -12.48 -13.63 -10.33
C ILE A 144 -11.85 -13.17 -9.03
N CYS A 145 -11.32 -11.95 -9.00
CA CYS A 145 -10.77 -11.34 -7.79
C CYS A 145 -11.90 -10.53 -7.10
N CYS A 146 -12.16 -10.74 -5.81
CA CYS A 146 -13.15 -10.01 -5.01
C CYS A 146 -12.44 -9.26 -3.87
N GLY A 147 -12.43 -7.93 -3.89
CA GLY A 147 -11.84 -7.08 -2.86
C GLY A 147 -12.89 -6.61 -1.85
N ILE A 148 -12.65 -6.81 -0.54
CA ILE A 148 -13.45 -6.16 0.52
C ILE A 148 -13.03 -4.68 0.60
N ILE A 149 -13.98 -3.74 0.57
CA ILE A 149 -13.75 -2.27 0.62
C ILE A 149 -13.61 -1.76 2.05
#